data_AF-A0A814DWX3-F1
#
_entry.id   AF-A0A814DWX3-F1
#
_cell.length_a   1.000
_cell.length_b   1.000
_cell.length_c   1.000
_cell.angle_alpha   90.00
_cell.angle_beta   90.00
_cell.angle_gamma   90.00
#
_symmetry.space_group_name_H-M   'P 1'
#
loop_
_entity.id
_entity.type
_entity.pdbx_description
1 polymer ?
#
loop_
_entity_poly.entity_id
_entity_poly.type
_entity_poly.pdbx_seq_one_letter_code
_entity_poly.pdbx_strand_id
1 'polypeptide(L)'
;MISFSFMFSIVFMSFLSLFYLLFTSSIASCSSLLSTAQMLFEITLMSFDATDFTGADPFLGPFCFSVFIIIVVFICLSMFISILNDGFHHVEETPIEDQQILSYMLKKFLNWTHLRRPNVEELYEIQDSRMRSQYVDPIENFPDKIDQLLEAIDRIYIDQKKELLKLKRAGV
;
A
#
# COMPACT_ATOMS: atom_id res chain seq x y z
N MET A 1 11.25 -4.54 16.07
CA MET A 1 11.50 -5.84 15.40
C MET A 1 12.94 -6.32 15.52
N ILE A 2 13.97 -5.54 15.14
CA ILE A 2 15.38 -5.98 15.19
C ILE A 2 15.85 -6.41 16.59
N SER A 3 15.54 -5.62 17.63
CA SER A 3 15.91 -5.96 19.02
C SER A 3 15.27 -7.25 19.51
N PHE A 4 14.02 -7.51 19.10
CA PHE A 4 13.31 -8.76 19.41
C PHE A 4 13.93 -9.95 18.68
N SER A 5 14.26 -9.79 17.38
CA SER A 5 14.93 -10.83 16.59
C SER A 5 16.28 -11.24 17.18
N PHE A 6 17.03 -10.27 17.74
CA PHE A 6 18.28 -10.55 18.44
C PHE A 6 18.05 -11.36 19.73
N MET A 7 17.06 -10.98 20.54
CA MET A 7 16.72 -11.75 21.75
C MET A 7 16.23 -13.17 21.43
N PHE A 8 15.39 -13.30 20.41
CA PHE A 8 14.94 -14.61 19.91
C PHE A 8 16.12 -15.47 19.46
N SER A 9 17.06 -14.89 18.73
CA SER A 9 18.23 -15.62 18.21
C SER A 9 19.11 -16.20 19.34
N ILE A 10 19.28 -15.47 20.45
CA ILE A 10 20.03 -15.97 21.63
C ILE A 10 19.31 -17.15 22.28
N VAL A 11 18.01 -17.04 22.52
CA VAL A 11 17.21 -18.11 23.12
C VAL A 11 17.20 -19.34 22.21
N PHE A 12 16.97 -19.13 20.90
CA PHE A 12 16.99 -20.19 19.91
C PHE A 12 18.35 -20.89 19.85
N MET A 13 19.46 -20.15 19.85
CA MET A 13 20.81 -20.73 19.88
C MET A 13 21.13 -21.49 21.17
N SER A 14 20.56 -21.06 22.31
CA SER A 14 20.70 -21.79 23.58
C SER A 14 20.02 -23.15 23.51
N PHE A 15 18.78 -23.20 23.00
CA PHE A 15 18.08 -24.47 22.81
C PHE A 15 18.69 -25.32 21.70
N LEU A 16 19.19 -24.71 20.62
CA LEU A 16 19.93 -25.40 19.57
C LEU A 16 21.12 -26.16 20.14
N SER A 17 21.93 -25.49 20.94
CA SER A 17 23.12 -26.10 21.54
C SER A 17 22.76 -27.17 22.57
N LEU A 18 21.69 -26.95 23.34
CA LEU A 18 21.19 -27.92 24.32
C LEU A 18 20.70 -29.21 23.64
N PHE A 19 19.84 -29.10 22.62
CA PHE A 19 19.32 -30.25 21.88
C PHE A 19 20.41 -30.98 21.11
N TYR A 20 21.34 -30.24 20.52
CA TYR A 20 22.50 -30.82 19.84
C TYR A 20 23.31 -31.68 20.81
N LEU A 21 23.57 -31.21 22.03
CA LEU A 21 24.36 -31.93 23.01
C LEU A 21 23.60 -33.11 23.65
N LEU A 22 22.29 -32.94 23.90
CA LEU A 22 21.48 -33.94 24.61
C LEU A 22 21.10 -35.12 23.70
N PHE A 23 20.87 -34.89 22.41
CA PHE A 23 20.40 -35.91 21.47
C PHE A 23 21.38 -36.25 20.35
N THR A 24 22.62 -35.72 20.38
CA THR A 24 23.67 -35.98 19.37
C THR A 24 23.86 -37.48 19.09
N SER A 25 23.80 -38.32 20.12
CA SER A 25 24.02 -39.77 20.01
C SER A 25 22.76 -40.59 19.76
N SER A 26 21.58 -40.01 19.98
CA SER A 26 20.32 -40.75 20.00
C SER A 26 19.44 -40.49 18.77
N ILE A 27 19.57 -39.32 18.13
CA ILE A 27 18.72 -38.92 16.99
C ILE A 27 19.62 -38.50 15.83
N ALA A 28 19.45 -39.11 14.65
CA ALA A 28 20.26 -38.81 13.46
C ALA A 28 20.13 -37.34 13.02
N SER A 29 18.95 -36.73 13.22
CA SER A 29 18.70 -35.31 12.95
C SER A 29 19.50 -34.37 13.86
N CYS A 30 20.07 -34.86 14.97
CA CYS A 30 20.99 -34.11 15.84
C CYS A 30 22.48 -34.32 15.52
N SER A 31 22.82 -34.98 14.41
CA SER A 31 24.22 -35.28 14.05
C SER A 31 25.07 -34.04 13.78
N SER A 32 24.46 -33.00 13.20
CA SER A 32 25.12 -31.71 12.95
C SER A 32 24.31 -30.56 13.54
N LEU A 33 24.99 -29.47 13.87
CA LEU A 33 24.33 -28.26 14.39
C LEU A 33 23.30 -27.70 13.38
N LEU A 34 23.58 -27.81 12.08
CA LEU A 34 22.67 -27.38 11.02
C LEU A 34 21.43 -28.28 10.92
N SER A 35 21.61 -29.60 10.97
CA SER A 35 20.50 -30.56 10.99
C SER A 35 19.63 -30.41 12.24
N THR A 36 20.26 -30.12 13.38
CA THR A 36 19.55 -29.84 14.63
C THR A 36 18.73 -28.55 14.52
N ALA A 37 19.27 -27.53 13.85
CA ALA A 37 18.54 -26.29 13.60
C ALA A 37 17.33 -26.52 12.70
N GLN A 38 17.47 -27.34 11.65
CA GLN A 38 16.36 -27.73 10.78
C GLN A 38 15.27 -28.46 11.58
N MET A 39 15.65 -29.44 12.40
CA MET A 39 14.72 -30.13 13.30
C MET A 39 14.00 -29.15 14.23
N LEU A 40 14.70 -28.22 14.87
CA LEU A 40 14.07 -27.23 15.75
C LEU A 40 13.12 -26.29 15.01
N PHE A 41 13.38 -25.97 13.75
CA PHE A 41 12.43 -25.25 12.90
C PHE A 41 11.19 -26.10 12.57
N GLU A 42 11.35 -27.38 12.27
CA GLU A 42 10.23 -28.31 12.06
C GLU A 42 9.36 -28.45 13.33
N ILE A 43 9.98 -28.52 14.50
CA ILE A 43 9.29 -28.50 15.80
C ILE A 43 8.57 -27.16 16.01
N THR A 44 9.20 -26.04 15.65
CA THR A 44 8.60 -24.70 15.77
C THR A 44 7.39 -24.54 14.85
N LEU A 45 7.44 -25.12 13.65
CA LEU A 45 6.31 -25.21 12.71
C LEU A 45 5.27 -26.26 13.12
N MET A 46 5.51 -26.98 14.22
CA MET A 46 4.67 -28.07 14.73
C MET A 46 4.48 -29.22 13.71
N SER A 47 5.44 -29.38 12.80
CA SER A 47 5.45 -30.38 11.73
C SER A 47 6.25 -31.64 12.10
N PHE A 48 6.83 -31.69 13.29
CA PHE A 48 7.76 -32.74 13.70
C PHE A 48 7.10 -33.82 14.57
N ASP A 49 7.44 -35.08 14.33
CA ASP A 49 6.93 -36.24 15.07
C ASP A 49 7.71 -36.49 16.37
N ALA A 50 7.04 -36.41 17.53
CA ALA A 50 7.66 -36.60 18.85
C ALA A 50 8.10 -38.06 19.17
N THR A 51 7.86 -39.00 18.26
CA THR A 51 8.23 -40.41 18.39
C THR A 51 9.74 -40.61 18.53
N ASP A 52 10.54 -39.79 17.85
CA ASP A 52 12.00 -39.90 17.88
C ASP A 52 12.58 -39.53 19.24
N PHE A 53 11.97 -38.56 19.94
CA PHE A 53 12.37 -38.18 21.30
C PHE A 53 11.95 -39.19 22.36
N THR A 54 10.80 -39.84 22.14
CA THR A 54 10.28 -40.85 23.07
C THR A 54 11.12 -42.13 23.02
N GLY A 55 11.70 -42.45 21.84
CA GLY A 55 12.60 -43.59 21.65
C GLY A 55 14.02 -43.37 22.17
N ALA A 56 14.49 -42.12 22.20
CA ALA A 56 15.82 -41.76 22.68
C ALA A 56 15.94 -41.80 24.21
N ASP A 57 15.05 -41.09 24.91
CA ASP A 57 15.05 -41.01 26.36
C ASP A 57 13.62 -40.79 26.88
N PRO A 58 13.00 -41.79 27.55
CA PRO A 58 11.56 -41.76 27.88
C PRO A 58 11.13 -40.60 28.78
N PHE A 59 12.06 -40.01 29.53
CA PHE A 59 11.77 -38.96 30.49
C PHE A 59 12.33 -37.59 30.06
N LEU A 60 13.62 -37.55 29.71
CA LEU A 60 14.30 -36.29 29.39
C LEU A 60 13.91 -35.74 28.01
N GLY A 61 13.62 -36.63 27.06
CA GLY A 61 13.12 -36.30 25.72
C GLY A 61 11.85 -35.45 25.74
N PRO A 62 10.73 -36.01 26.23
CA PRO A 62 9.44 -35.31 26.28
C PRO A 62 9.48 -34.04 27.14
N PHE A 63 10.25 -34.04 28.24
CA PHE A 63 10.35 -32.88 29.12
C PHE A 63 11.05 -31.70 28.42
N CYS A 64 12.24 -31.92 27.83
CA CYS A 64 12.96 -30.88 27.11
C CYS A 64 12.18 -30.40 25.87
N PHE A 65 11.54 -31.32 25.15
CA PHE A 65 10.65 -31.01 24.03
C PHE A 65 9.46 -30.14 24.44
N SER A 66 8.80 -30.48 25.54
CA SER A 66 7.65 -29.72 26.05
C SER A 66 8.05 -28.31 26.47
N VAL A 67 9.17 -28.16 27.19
CA VAL A 67 9.68 -26.85 27.60
C VAL A 67 10.05 -26.00 26.38
N PHE A 68 10.67 -26.60 25.36
CA PHE A 68 10.98 -25.93 24.09
C PHE A 68 9.71 -25.43 23.39
N ILE A 69 8.67 -26.27 23.27
CA ILE A 69 7.40 -25.87 22.66
C ILE A 69 6.75 -24.73 23.44
N ILE A 70 6.68 -24.83 24.77
CA ILE A 70 6.08 -23.77 25.60
C ILE A 70 6.83 -22.45 25.42
N ILE A 71 8.15 -22.46 25.46
CA ILE A 71 8.94 -21.23 25.38
C ILE A 71 8.97 -20.66 23.96
N VAL A 72 9.31 -21.47 22.95
CA VAL A 72 9.57 -20.97 21.60
C VAL A 72 8.30 -20.87 20.77
N VAL A 73 7.44 -21.89 20.81
CA VAL A 73 6.19 -21.86 20.02
C VAL A 73 5.19 -20.95 20.71
N PHE A 74 4.85 -21.18 21.98
CA PHE A 74 3.81 -20.38 22.61
C PHE A 74 4.29 -18.96 22.96
N ILE A 75 5.37 -18.80 23.72
CA ILE A 75 5.77 -17.47 24.19
C ILE A 75 6.38 -16.63 23.06
N CYS A 76 7.38 -17.15 22.33
CA CYS A 76 8.04 -16.37 21.28
C CYS A 76 7.14 -16.09 20.06
N LEU A 77 6.38 -17.06 19.53
CA LEU A 77 5.48 -16.76 18.41
C LEU A 77 4.34 -15.83 18.85
N SER A 78 3.76 -16.01 20.04
CA SER A 78 2.70 -15.09 20.50
C SER A 78 3.22 -13.66 20.63
N MET A 79 4.46 -13.48 21.11
CA MET A 79 5.08 -12.16 21.15
C MET A 79 5.37 -11.62 19.74
N PHE A 80 5.82 -12.46 18.81
CA PHE A 80 6.03 -12.05 17.42
C PHE A 80 4.72 -11.60 16.75
N ILE A 81 3.65 -12.39 16.90
CA ILE A 81 2.31 -12.06 16.42
C ILE A 81 1.82 -10.77 17.05
N SER A 82 2.04 -10.56 18.36
CA SER A 82 1.66 -9.33 19.04
C SER A 82 2.38 -8.10 18.48
N ILE A 83 3.69 -8.18 18.20
CA ILE A 83 4.44 -7.07 17.62
C ILE A 83 4.00 -6.81 16.18
N LEU A 84 3.71 -7.86 15.40
CA LEU A 84 3.14 -7.70 14.06
C LEU A 84 1.78 -7.00 14.13
N ASN A 85 0.90 -7.48 15.02
CA ASN A 85 -0.43 -6.92 15.20
C ASN A 85 -0.39 -5.44 15.60
N ASP A 86 0.50 -5.06 16.53
CA ASP A 86 0.74 -3.67 16.92
C ASP A 86 1.25 -2.83 15.74
N GLY A 87 2.17 -3.36 14.94
CA GLY A 87 2.67 -2.71 13.73
C GLY A 87 1.61 -2.48 12.65
N PHE A 88 0.62 -3.38 12.53
CA PHE A 88 -0.51 -3.21 11.62
C PHE A 88 -1.53 -2.20 12.13
N HIS A 89 -1.86 -2.24 13.42
CA HIS A 89 -2.80 -1.28 14.02
C HIS A 89 -2.28 0.15 13.98
N HIS A 90 -0.96 0.36 14.08
CA HIS A 90 -0.37 1.69 13.96
C HIS A 90 -0.64 2.36 12.59
N VAL A 91 -0.97 1.60 11.56
CA VAL A 91 -1.34 2.11 10.22
C VAL A 91 -2.85 2.37 10.10
N GLU A 92 -3.69 1.72 10.92
CA GLU A 92 -5.15 1.95 10.92
C GLU A 92 -5.58 3.19 11.73
N GLU A 93 -4.68 3.77 12.54
CA GLU A 93 -4.95 4.98 13.34
C GLU A 93 -4.94 6.29 12.53
N THR A 94 -4.71 6.24 11.21
CA THR A 94 -4.98 7.31 10.23
C THR A 94 -6.25 7.06 9.40
N PRO A 95 -7.43 6.82 10.01
CA PRO A 95 -8.60 6.26 9.33
C PRO A 95 -9.22 7.17 8.24
N ILE A 96 -8.88 8.47 8.21
CA ILE A 96 -9.52 9.43 7.30
C ILE A 96 -8.89 9.41 5.90
N GLU A 97 -7.59 9.11 5.78
CA GLU A 97 -6.88 9.10 4.48
C GLU A 97 -6.88 7.69 3.85
N ASP A 98 -6.71 6.64 4.66
CA ASP A 98 -6.51 5.27 4.16
C ASP A 98 -7.78 4.61 3.61
N GLN A 99 -8.96 4.90 4.19
CA GLN A 99 -10.24 4.48 3.60
C GLN A 99 -10.47 5.13 2.24
N GLN A 100 -10.04 6.38 2.07
CA GLN A 100 -10.11 7.05 0.78
C GLN A 100 -9.18 6.38 -0.21
N ILE A 101 -7.91 6.15 0.13
CA ILE A 101 -6.91 5.49 -0.74
C ILE A 101 -7.35 4.08 -1.16
N LEU A 102 -7.85 3.25 -0.23
CA LEU A 102 -8.36 1.92 -0.54
C LEU A 102 -9.59 2.00 -1.46
N SER A 103 -10.51 2.93 -1.22
CA SER A 103 -11.65 3.16 -2.11
C SER A 103 -11.23 3.66 -3.49
N TYR A 104 -10.17 4.48 -3.60
CA TYR A 104 -9.60 4.93 -4.87
C TYR A 104 -8.91 3.79 -5.62
N MET A 105 -8.14 2.95 -4.93
CA MET A 105 -7.48 1.77 -5.51
C MET A 105 -8.51 0.74 -6.00
N LEU A 106 -9.55 0.47 -5.21
CA LEU A 106 -10.66 -0.39 -5.60
C LEU A 106 -11.49 0.22 -6.74
N LYS A 107 -11.81 1.52 -6.69
CA LYS A 107 -12.48 2.22 -7.80
C LYS A 107 -11.69 2.11 -9.09
N LYS A 108 -10.36 2.26 -9.05
CA LYS A 108 -9.48 2.13 -10.22
C LYS A 108 -9.42 0.70 -10.74
N PHE A 109 -9.37 -0.30 -9.85
CA PHE A 109 -9.40 -1.72 -10.20
C PHE A 109 -10.76 -2.14 -10.79
N LEU A 110 -11.87 -1.64 -10.23
CA LEU A 110 -13.24 -1.86 -10.73
C LEU A 110 -13.57 -1.08 -12.01
N ASN A 111 -12.80 -0.05 -12.34
CA ASN A 111 -12.95 0.67 -13.61
C ASN A 111 -12.12 0.02 -14.72
N TRP A 112 -10.98 -0.58 -14.36
CA TRP A 112 -10.16 -1.36 -15.29
C TRP A 112 -10.81 -2.70 -15.65
N THR A 113 -11.40 -3.36 -14.65
CA THR A 113 -12.30 -4.49 -14.90
C THR A 113 -13.63 -3.90 -15.37
N HIS A 114 -13.97 -4.03 -16.65
CA HIS A 114 -15.10 -3.34 -17.33
C HIS A 114 -16.50 -3.81 -16.84
N LEU A 115 -16.71 -3.90 -15.52
CA LEU A 115 -17.83 -4.52 -14.82
C LEU A 115 -18.64 -3.53 -13.99
N ARG A 116 -18.29 -2.24 -14.02
CA ARG A 116 -18.97 -1.21 -13.23
C ARG A 116 -19.90 -0.33 -14.08
N ARG A 117 -21.17 -0.25 -13.69
CA ARG A 117 -22.06 0.85 -14.09
C ARG A 117 -21.75 2.07 -13.22
N PRO A 118 -21.59 3.27 -13.79
CA PRO A 118 -21.27 4.46 -13.01
C PRO A 118 -22.44 4.79 -12.06
N ASN A 119 -22.11 5.25 -10.83
CA ASN A 119 -23.11 5.67 -9.87
C ASN A 119 -23.71 7.02 -10.34
N VAL A 120 -25.00 7.26 -10.09
CA VAL A 120 -25.71 8.50 -10.53
C VAL A 120 -25.01 9.74 -9.97
N GLU A 121 -24.41 9.58 -8.80
CA GLU A 121 -23.60 10.58 -8.11
C GLU A 121 -22.38 11.03 -8.95
N GLU A 122 -21.57 10.07 -9.43
CA GLU A 122 -20.40 10.34 -10.28
C GLU A 122 -20.79 10.91 -11.66
N LEU A 123 -22.01 10.64 -12.13
CA LEU A 123 -22.53 11.16 -13.40
C LEU A 123 -22.87 12.66 -13.31
N TYR A 124 -23.46 13.12 -12.19
CA TYR A 124 -23.77 14.55 -12.02
C TYR A 124 -22.47 15.36 -11.96
N GLU A 125 -21.43 14.82 -11.33
CA GLU A 125 -20.18 15.54 -11.04
C GLU A 125 -19.38 15.75 -12.34
N ILE A 126 -19.36 14.72 -13.19
CA ILE A 126 -18.79 14.79 -14.53
C ILE A 126 -19.60 15.75 -15.42
N GLN A 127 -20.93 15.78 -15.29
CA GLN A 127 -21.79 16.66 -16.08
C GLN A 127 -21.68 18.13 -15.65
N ASP A 128 -21.61 18.41 -14.36
CA ASP A 128 -21.40 19.75 -13.80
C ASP A 128 -20.01 20.29 -14.17
N SER A 129 -18.98 19.44 -14.08
CA SER A 129 -17.62 19.77 -14.53
C SER A 129 -17.57 20.16 -16.02
N ARG A 130 -18.30 19.42 -16.88
CA ARG A 130 -18.43 19.78 -18.30
C ARG A 130 -19.18 21.09 -18.51
N MET A 131 -20.28 21.32 -17.78
CA MET A 131 -21.02 22.58 -17.86
C MET A 131 -20.12 23.76 -17.46
N ARG A 132 -19.37 23.65 -16.35
CA ARG A 132 -18.40 24.67 -15.94
C ARG A 132 -17.35 24.95 -17.00
N SER A 133 -16.73 23.92 -17.59
CA SER A 133 -15.75 24.10 -18.67
C SER A 133 -16.33 24.88 -19.84
N GLN A 134 -17.55 24.53 -20.27
CA GLN A 134 -18.25 25.19 -21.36
C GLN A 134 -18.62 26.66 -21.07
N TYR A 135 -18.72 27.06 -19.80
CA TYR A 135 -18.93 28.44 -19.38
C TYR A 135 -17.64 29.26 -19.24
N VAL A 136 -16.48 28.62 -19.04
CA VAL A 136 -15.19 29.31 -18.92
C VAL A 136 -14.67 29.73 -20.31
N ASP A 137 -14.83 28.90 -21.33
CA ASP A 137 -14.39 29.20 -22.71
C ASP A 137 -14.93 30.53 -23.29
N PRO A 138 -16.22 30.92 -23.10
CA PRO A 138 -16.74 32.19 -23.59
C PRO A 138 -16.26 33.42 -22.80
N ILE A 139 -15.89 33.25 -21.53
CA ILE A 139 -15.42 34.35 -20.66
C ILE A 139 -13.96 34.67 -20.97
N GLU A 140 -13.14 33.67 -21.26
CA GLU A 140 -11.73 33.85 -21.63
C GLU A 140 -11.57 34.52 -23.01
N ASN A 141 -12.49 34.24 -23.94
CA ASN A 141 -12.54 34.87 -25.27
C ASN A 141 -13.28 36.23 -25.28
N PHE A 142 -13.71 36.74 -24.13
CA PHE A 142 -14.39 38.03 -24.01
C PHE A 142 -13.51 39.24 -24.39
N PRO A 143 -12.25 39.37 -23.92
CA PRO A 143 -11.35 40.43 -24.36
C PRO A 143 -11.14 40.44 -25.88
N ASP A 144 -10.95 39.28 -26.52
CA ASP A 144 -10.77 39.19 -27.97
C ASP A 144 -11.98 39.72 -28.77
N LYS A 145 -13.20 39.51 -28.24
CA LYS A 145 -14.41 40.08 -28.86
C LYS A 145 -14.49 41.60 -28.69
N ILE A 146 -13.99 42.15 -27.59
CA ILE A 146 -13.90 43.60 -27.39
C ILE A 146 -12.89 44.20 -28.37
N ASP A 147 -11.74 43.55 -28.55
CA ASP A 147 -10.71 43.99 -29.49
C ASP A 147 -11.23 43.97 -30.94
N GLN A 148 -11.97 42.93 -31.31
CA GLN A 148 -12.64 42.85 -32.62
C GLN A 148 -13.66 43.99 -32.84
N LEU A 149 -14.41 44.37 -31.80
CA LEU A 149 -15.36 45.48 -31.88
C LEU A 149 -14.65 46.83 -32.01
N LEU A 150 -13.57 47.04 -31.23
CA LEU A 150 -12.75 48.26 -31.31
C LEU A 150 -12.11 48.40 -32.69
N GLU A 151 -11.56 47.32 -33.24
CA GLU A 151 -10.97 47.32 -34.59
C GLU A 151 -12.04 47.59 -35.67
N ALA A 152 -13.24 47.02 -35.53
CA ALA A 152 -14.35 47.30 -36.44
C ALA A 152 -14.78 48.78 -36.39
N ILE A 153 -14.84 49.38 -35.20
CA ILE A 153 -15.18 50.80 -35.02
C ILE A 153 -14.10 51.70 -35.63
N ASP A 154 -12.82 51.39 -35.41
CA ASP A 154 -11.71 52.18 -35.96
C ASP A 154 -11.68 52.13 -37.50
N ARG A 155 -11.91 50.93 -38.08
CA ARG A 155 -12.07 50.79 -39.54
C ARG A 155 -13.20 51.68 -40.08
N ILE A 156 -14.37 51.69 -39.44
CA ILE A 156 -15.50 52.50 -39.86
C ILE A 156 -15.16 53.99 -39.77
N TYR A 157 -14.50 54.43 -38.69
CA TYR A 157 -14.08 55.83 -38.53
C TYR A 157 -13.08 56.27 -39.62
N ILE A 158 -12.09 55.44 -39.91
CA ILE A 158 -11.09 55.71 -40.96
C ILE A 158 -11.75 55.76 -42.34
N ASP A 159 -12.68 54.84 -42.63
CA ASP A 159 -13.40 54.80 -43.90
C ASP A 159 -14.28 56.03 -44.11
N GLN A 160 -15.04 56.43 -43.09
CA GLN A 160 -15.84 57.67 -43.09
C GLN A 160 -14.95 58.90 -43.32
N LYS A 161 -13.79 58.98 -42.64
CA LYS A 161 -12.83 60.08 -42.84
C LYS A 161 -12.25 60.11 -44.26
N LYS A 162 -12.01 58.95 -44.86
CA LYS A 162 -11.50 58.83 -46.24
C LYS A 162 -12.54 59.27 -47.26
N GLU A 163 -13.81 58.92 -47.07
CA GLU A 163 -14.92 59.37 -47.90
C GLU A 163 -15.14 60.90 -47.79
N LEU A 164 -15.07 61.47 -46.58
CA LEU A 164 -15.14 62.93 -46.39
C LEU A 164 -13.97 63.67 -47.05
N LEU A 165 -12.77 63.10 -47.05
CA LEU A 165 -11.59 63.68 -47.72
C LEU A 165 -11.65 63.55 -49.25
N LYS A 166 -12.33 62.54 -49.80
CA LYS A 166 -12.61 62.44 -51.25
C LYS A 166 -13.65 63.48 -51.67
N LEU A 167 -14.72 63.66 -50.90
CA LEU A 167 -15.74 64.69 -51.14
C LEU A 167 -15.13 66.10 -51.09
N LYS A 168 -14.21 66.36 -50.15
CA LYS A 168 -13.48 67.63 -50.06
C LYS A 168 -12.47 67.86 -51.20
N ARG A 169 -12.02 66.81 -51.89
CA ARG A 169 -11.13 66.90 -53.07
C ARG A 169 -11.88 66.95 -54.40
N ALA A 170 -13.16 66.58 -54.41
CA ALA A 170 -14.03 66.59 -55.59
C ALA A 170 -14.89 67.86 -55.69
N GLY A 171 -14.98 68.65 -54.62
CA GLY A 171 -15.59 69.98 -54.62
C GLY A 171 -14.53 71.07 -54.41
N VAL A 172 -14.16 71.72 -55.52
CA VAL A 172 -13.24 72.87 -55.67
C VAL A 172 -11.75 72.55 -55.66
#